data_AF-A0A9W6XAS7-F1
#
_entry.id   AF-A0A9W6XAS7-F1
#
_cell.length_a   1.000
_cell.length_b   1.000
_cell.length_c   1.000
_cell.angle_alpha   90.00
_cell.angle_beta   90.00
_cell.angle_gamma   90.00
#
_symmetry.space_group_name_H-M   'P 1'
#
loop_
_entity.id
_entity.type
_entity.pdbx_description
1 polymer ?
#
loop_
_entity_poly.entity_id
_entity_poly.type
_entity_poly.pdbx_seq_one_letter_code
_entity_poly.pdbx_strand_id
1 'polypeptide(L)'
;MTDATIHHIPAAQLDCVVESNGAGDSFIGASLAGLSSGIAPLHLVLKTACEVATFKCSQIGFKLPADKLLKWQPRLQHSEHDDKVDGA
;
A
#
# COMPACT_ATOMS: atom_id res chain seq x y z
N MET A 1 11.92 -8.31 -26.31
CA MET A 1 12.36 -7.66 -25.06
C MET A 1 11.11 -7.13 -24.40
N THR A 2 10.67 -7.73 -23.31
CA THR A 2 9.54 -7.21 -22.52
C THR A 2 10.04 -5.99 -21.77
N ASP A 3 9.50 -4.83 -22.09
CA ASP A 3 9.83 -3.59 -21.39
C ASP A 3 9.44 -3.75 -19.91
N ALA A 4 10.39 -3.62 -19.00
CA ALA A 4 10.12 -3.80 -17.58
C ALA A 4 9.40 -2.55 -17.07
N THR A 5 8.14 -2.67 -16.66
CA THR A 5 7.42 -1.56 -16.04
C THR A 5 8.01 -1.28 -14.65
N ILE A 6 8.64 -0.12 -14.49
CA ILE A 6 9.21 0.34 -13.22
C ILE A 6 8.20 1.27 -12.55
N HIS A 7 7.78 0.94 -11.32
CA HIS A 7 6.93 1.80 -10.50
C HIS A 7 7.72 2.40 -9.34
N HIS A 8 7.79 3.72 -9.27
CA HIS A 8 8.30 4.44 -8.10
C HIS A 8 7.12 4.82 -7.19
N ILE A 9 7.15 4.35 -5.94
CA ILE A 9 6.09 4.59 -4.96
C ILE A 9 6.70 5.26 -3.73
N PRO A 10 6.45 6.55 -3.50
CA PRO A 10 6.99 7.24 -2.35
C PRO A 10 6.31 6.75 -1.06
N ALA A 11 7.11 6.45 -0.04
CA ALA A 11 6.60 6.26 1.32
C ALA A 11 6.21 7.62 1.91
N ALA A 12 5.17 7.65 2.75
CA ALA A 12 4.82 8.88 3.45
C ALA A 12 5.92 9.25 4.47
N GLN A 13 6.28 10.53 4.50
CA GLN A 13 7.24 11.04 5.48
C GLN A 13 6.60 11.02 6.87
N LEU A 14 7.36 10.56 7.85
CA LEU A 14 7.01 10.64 9.27
C LEU A 14 7.87 11.71 9.93
N ASP A 15 7.29 12.48 10.85
CA ASP A 15 8.05 13.42 11.67
C ASP A 15 9.07 12.69 12.55
N CYS A 16 8.74 11.48 13.00
CA CYS A 16 9.61 10.59 13.74
C CYS A 16 9.24 9.12 13.50
N VAL A 17 10.25 8.24 13.43
CA VAL A 17 10.07 6.79 13.43
C VAL A 17 10.05 6.31 14.88
N VAL A 18 8.92 5.76 15.32
CA VAL A 18 8.73 5.22 16.68
C VAL A 18 9.35 3.82 16.78
N GLU A 19 9.09 2.93 15.81
CA GLU A 19 9.65 1.57 15.78
C GLU A 19 9.64 0.99 14.35
N SER A 20 10.80 0.64 13.81
CA SER A 20 10.93 0.08 12.45
C SER A 20 10.85 -1.46 12.38
N ASN A 21 10.86 -2.15 13.52
CA ASN A 21 10.84 -3.62 13.57
C ASN A 21 9.57 -4.15 12.89
N GLY A 22 9.72 -5.07 11.94
CA GLY A 22 8.59 -5.63 11.19
C GLY A 22 7.98 -4.70 10.13
N ALA A 23 8.59 -3.55 9.81
CA ALA A 23 8.10 -2.70 8.71
C ALA A 23 8.15 -3.42 7.35
N GLY A 24 9.22 -4.19 7.10
CA GLY A 24 9.33 -5.04 5.91
C GLY A 24 8.27 -6.15 5.88
N ASP A 25 8.06 -6.84 7.00
CA ASP A 25 7.03 -7.88 7.11
C ASP A 25 5.62 -7.30 6.90
N SER A 26 5.38 -6.10 7.42
CA SER A 26 4.13 -5.36 7.24
C SER A 26 3.91 -5.00 5.77
N PHE A 27 4.96 -4.55 5.07
CA PHE A 27 4.92 -4.28 3.63
C PHE A 27 4.58 -5.55 2.83
N ILE A 28 5.29 -6.65 3.08
CA ILE A 28 5.05 -7.93 2.38
C ILE A 28 3.66 -8.48 2.69
N GLY A 29 3.23 -8.45 3.95
CA GLY A 29 1.91 -8.92 4.37
C GLY A 29 0.78 -8.16 3.67
N ALA A 30 0.87 -6.82 3.63
CA ALA A 30 -0.10 -6.00 2.91
C ALA A 30 -0.04 -6.20 1.39
N SER A 31 1.15 -6.40 0.82
CA SER A 31 1.32 -6.71 -0.60
C SER A 31 0.63 -8.02 -0.96
N LEU A 32 0.86 -9.07 -0.18
CA LEU A 32 0.23 -10.38 -0.39
C LEU A 32 -1.28 -10.32 -0.20
N ALA A 33 -1.78 -9.56 0.79
CA ALA A 33 -3.21 -9.36 0.98
C ALA A 33 -3.88 -8.66 -0.21
N GLY A 34 -3.21 -7.68 -0.82
CA GLY A 34 -3.69 -7.03 -2.03
C GLY A 34 -3.63 -7.94 -3.26
N LEU A 35 -2.50 -8.62 -3.47
CA LEU A 35 -2.31 -9.52 -4.62
C LEU A 35 -3.23 -10.74 -4.58
N SER A 36 -3.53 -11.27 -3.39
CA SER A 36 -4.43 -12.43 -3.24
C SER A 36 -5.88 -12.13 -3.64
N SER A 37 -6.28 -10.84 -3.65
CA SER A 37 -7.58 -10.42 -4.17
C SER A 37 -7.69 -10.59 -5.70
N GLY A 38 -6.56 -10.55 -6.42
CA GLY A 38 -6.48 -10.70 -7.87
C GLY A 38 -7.11 -9.58 -8.70
N ILE A 39 -7.68 -8.54 -8.07
CA ILE A 39 -8.47 -7.50 -8.75
C ILE A 39 -7.83 -6.11 -8.72
N ALA A 40 -7.00 -5.82 -7.70
CA ALA A 40 -6.36 -4.52 -7.57
C ALA A 40 -5.11 -4.39 -8.46
N PRO A 41 -4.92 -3.25 -9.16
CA PRO A 41 -3.68 -2.92 -9.86
C PRO A 41 -2.45 -3.00 -8.97
N LEU A 42 -1.33 -3.50 -9.51
CA LEU A 42 -0.07 -3.67 -8.75
C LEU A 42 0.37 -2.37 -8.05
N HIS A 43 0.26 -1.23 -8.74
CA HIS A 43 0.68 0.05 -8.17
C HIS A 43 -0.16 0.45 -6.93
N LEU A 44 -1.47 0.13 -6.90
CA LEU A 44 -2.35 0.38 -5.75
C LEU A 44 -2.05 -0.57 -4.60
N VAL A 45 -1.73 -1.84 -4.91
CA VAL A 45 -1.31 -2.81 -3.91
C VAL A 45 -0.04 -2.35 -3.22
N LEU A 46 1.00 -2.00 -4.00
CA LEU A 46 2.28 -1.58 -3.45
C LEU A 46 2.18 -0.23 -2.72
N LYS A 47 1.35 0.71 -3.20
CA LYS A 47 1.06 1.96 -2.47
C LYS A 47 0.41 1.70 -1.12
N THR A 48 -0.57 0.79 -1.08
CA THR A 48 -1.23 0.40 0.17
C THR A 48 -0.25 -0.29 1.12
N ALA A 49 0.61 -1.15 0.62
CA ALA A 49 1.66 -1.79 1.39
C ALA A 49 2.68 -0.79 1.98
N CYS A 50 3.09 0.22 1.20
CA CYS A 50 3.90 1.32 1.72
C CYS A 50 3.20 2.06 2.86
N GLU A 51 1.91 2.40 2.71
CA GLU A 51 1.15 3.08 3.77
C GLU A 51 1.06 2.24 5.07
N VAL A 52 0.86 0.91 4.94
CA VAL A 52 0.82 -0.01 6.09
C VAL A 52 2.17 -0.08 6.79
N ALA A 53 3.27 -0.19 6.05
CA ALA A 53 4.63 -0.23 6.58
C ALA A 53 5.01 1.11 7.24
N THR A 54 4.67 2.24 6.61
CA THR A 54 4.84 3.56 7.22
C THR A 54 4.05 3.67 8.51
N PHE A 55 2.80 3.18 8.55
CA PHE A 55 2.00 3.22 9.76
C PHE A 55 2.58 2.33 10.87
N LYS A 56 3.14 1.16 10.53
CA LYS A 56 3.92 0.35 11.49
C LYS A 56 5.05 1.16 12.12
N CYS A 57 5.75 1.97 11.33
CA CYS A 57 6.84 2.82 11.83
C CYS A 57 6.40 3.92 12.80
N SER A 58 5.10 4.28 12.83
CA SER A 58 4.57 5.34 13.71
C SER A 58 4.11 4.87 15.09
N GLN A 59 4.26 3.59 15.43
CA GLN A 59 3.77 3.03 16.70
C GLN A 59 4.61 1.86 17.20
N ILE A 60 4.55 1.60 18.51
CA ILE A 60 5.12 0.39 19.11
C ILE A 60 4.20 -0.80 18.82
N GLY A 61 4.79 -1.93 18.42
CA GLY A 61 4.04 -3.13 18.04
C GLY A 61 3.28 -2.96 16.73
N PHE A 62 2.41 -3.91 16.41
CA PHE A 62 1.62 -3.88 15.18
C PHE A 62 0.13 -4.05 15.49
N LYS A 63 -0.61 -2.96 15.37
CA LYS A 63 -2.07 -2.96 15.46
C LYS A 63 -2.63 -2.07 14.37
N LEU A 64 -3.44 -2.61 13.47
CA LEU A 64 -4.13 -1.84 12.45
C LEU A 64 -5.46 -1.34 12.99
N PRO A 65 -5.67 -0.03 13.17
CA PRO A 65 -6.93 0.50 13.66
C PRO A 65 -7.99 0.47 12.55
N ALA A 66 -9.27 0.45 12.96
CA ALA A 66 -10.39 0.25 12.05
C ALA A 66 -10.49 1.35 10.98
N ASP A 67 -10.17 2.60 11.31
CA ASP A 67 -10.17 3.73 10.38
C ASP A 67 -9.18 3.54 9.22
N LYS A 68 -7.99 2.97 9.49
CA LYS A 68 -7.01 2.66 8.45
C LYS A 68 -7.46 1.49 7.59
N LEU A 69 -8.08 0.47 8.19
CA LEU A 69 -8.65 -0.66 7.45
C LEU A 69 -9.77 -0.21 6.50
N LEU A 70 -10.66 0.69 6.95
CA LEU A 70 -11.71 1.27 6.13
C LEU A 70 -11.16 2.08 4.95
N LYS A 71 -9.93 2.61 5.05
CA LYS A 71 -9.25 3.29 3.95
C LYS A 71 -8.58 2.32 2.97
N TRP A 72 -7.92 1.28 3.49
CA TRP A 72 -7.08 0.38 2.68
C TRP A 72 -7.88 -0.73 2.00
N GLN A 73 -8.86 -1.33 2.69
CA GLN A 73 -9.60 -2.47 2.13
C GLN A 73 -10.34 -2.12 0.83
N PRO A 74 -11.07 -0.98 0.72
CA PRO A 74 -11.77 -0.66 -0.53
C PRO A 74 -10.79 -0.47 -1.69
N ARG A 75 -9.61 0.12 -1.46
CA ARG A 75 -8.59 0.30 -2.51
C ARG A 75 -8.12 -1.02 -3.11
N LEU A 76 -8.07 -2.07 -2.29
CA LEU A 76 -7.67 -3.41 -2.70
C LEU A 76 -8.84 -4.21 -3.30
N GLN A 77 -10.06 -3.67 -3.27
CA GLN A 77 -11.27 -4.32 -3.78
C GLN A 77 -11.79 -3.70 -5.08
N HIS A 78 -11.15 -2.66 -5.61
CA HIS A 78 -11.52 -2.02 -6.86
C HIS A 78 -10.60 -2.48 -8.00
N SER A 79 -11.19 -2.98 -9.09
CA SER A 79 -10.51 -3.17 -10.37
C SER A 79 -10.53 -1.86 -11.16
N GLU A 80 -9.44 -1.53 -11.85
CA GLU A 80 -9.39 -0.38 -12.75
C GLU A 80 -10.48 -0.47 -13.83
N HIS A 81 -11.45 0.45 -13.77
CA HIS A 81 -12.34 0.75 -14.89
C HIS A 81 -12.75 2.22 -14.93
N ASP A 82 -11.91 3.15 -14.45
CA ASP A 82 -12.16 4.59 -14.59
C ASP A 82 -10.92 5.45 -14.31
N ASP A 83 -9.92 5.39 -15.20
CA ASP A 83 -9.04 6.55 -15.43
C ASP A 83 -9.24 6.98 -16.89
N LYS A 84 -10.34 7.70 -17.13
CA LYS A 84 -10.44 8.54 -18.32
C LYS A 84 -9.34 9.59 -18.22
N VAL A 85 -8.45 9.56 -19.20
CA VAL A 85 -7.54 10.63 -19.56
C VAL A 85 -8.38 11.87 -19.87
N ASP A 86 -8.51 12.78 -18.90
CA ASP A 86 -8.94 14.14 -19.20
C ASP A 86 -7.75 14.88 -19.82
N GLY A 87 -7.68 14.78 -21.14
CA GLY A 87 -6.98 15.75 -21.96
C GLY A 87 -7.78 17.05 -22.01
N ALA A 88 -7.15 18.14 -21.59
CA ALA A 88 -7.42 19.51 -22.03
C ALA A 88 -6.15 20.35 -21.85
#